data_AF-A0A7C6PN09-F1
#
_entry.id   AF-A0A7C6PN09-F1
#
_cell.length_a   1.000
_cell.length_b   1.000
_cell.length_c   1.000
_cell.angle_alpha   90.00
_cell.angle_beta   90.00
_cell.angle_gamma   90.00
#
_symmetry.space_group_name_H-M   'P 1'
#
loop_
_entity.id
_entity.type
_entity.pdbx_description
1 polymer ?
#
loop_
_entity_poly.entity_id
_entity_poly.type
_entity_poly.pdbx_seq_one_letter_code
_entity_poly.pdbx_strand_id
1 'polypeptide(L)'
;MFGAFVNSMVRRETEWQKILETERRISAELIGKLSDEAAKLIRQLFDEGIKWRFFFAERYLVPNSKAVLLWLKQYGPVVPESFNTIWAPTVPSSEERKAILDALSFMEFIRLDNGALTITTLGSLYLKFIGWVKEAV
;
A
#
# COMPACT_ATOMS: atom_id res chain seq x y z
N MET A 1 64.76 -19.80 -14.96
CA MET A 1 64.27 -18.64 -14.17
C MET A 1 62.82 -18.25 -14.47
N PHE A 2 62.29 -18.48 -15.69
CA PHE A 2 60.90 -18.15 -16.06
C PHE A 2 59.79 -19.01 -15.40
N GLY A 3 60.03 -20.30 -15.14
CA GLY A 3 59.01 -21.20 -14.59
C GLY A 3 58.51 -20.82 -13.19
N ALA A 4 59.40 -20.36 -12.31
CA ALA A 4 59.03 -19.93 -10.95
C ALA A 4 58.18 -18.66 -10.94
N PHE A 5 58.42 -17.74 -11.90
CA PHE A 5 57.66 -16.50 -12.03
C PHE A 5 56.23 -16.76 -12.51
N VAL A 6 56.06 -17.58 -13.54
CA VAL A 6 54.73 -17.98 -14.07
C VAL A 6 53.92 -18.74 -13.01
N ASN A 7 54.56 -19.65 -12.27
CA ASN A 7 53.90 -20.40 -11.19
C ASN A 7 53.47 -19.48 -10.03
N SER A 8 54.25 -18.43 -9.73
CA SER A 8 53.89 -17.40 -8.74
C SER A 8 52.72 -16.53 -9.18
N MET A 9 52.52 -16.33 -10.49
CA MET A 9 51.44 -15.52 -11.05
C MET A 9 50.13 -16.31 -11.06
N VAL A 10 50.17 -17.56 -11.52
CA VAL A 10 49.01 -18.47 -11.49
C VAL A 10 48.52 -18.68 -10.06
N ARG A 11 49.45 -18.86 -9.11
CA ARG A 11 49.11 -18.96 -7.69
C ARG A 11 48.43 -17.70 -7.16
N ARG A 12 48.96 -16.52 -7.47
CA ARG A 12 48.38 -15.23 -7.06
C ARG A 12 47.00 -15.00 -7.64
N GLU A 13 46.77 -15.37 -8.90
CA GLU A 13 45.45 -15.31 -9.52
C GLU A 13 44.47 -16.26 -8.83
N THR A 14 44.92 -17.47 -8.48
CA THR A 14 44.08 -18.46 -7.78
C THR A 14 43.73 -18.01 -6.36
N GLU A 15 44.69 -17.43 -5.63
CA GLU A 15 44.45 -16.82 -4.31
C GLU A 15 43.51 -15.62 -4.42
N TRP A 16 43.64 -14.81 -5.47
CA TRP A 16 42.77 -13.67 -5.74
C TRP A 16 41.32 -14.09 -6.03
N GLN A 17 41.10 -15.12 -6.85
CA GLN A 17 39.75 -15.63 -7.11
C GLN A 17 39.06 -16.13 -5.84
N LYS A 18 39.79 -16.80 -4.94
CA LYS A 18 39.27 -17.24 -3.64
C LYS A 18 38.88 -16.07 -2.73
N ILE A 19 39.67 -15.00 -2.73
CA ILE A 19 39.36 -13.77 -1.99
C ILE A 19 38.07 -13.15 -2.55
N LEU A 20 37.96 -13.04 -3.88
CA LEU A 20 36.77 -12.50 -4.54
C LEU A 20 35.50 -13.31 -4.27
N GLU A 21 35.56 -14.63 -4.31
CA GLU A 21 34.41 -15.49 -3.97
C GLU A 21 33.98 -15.31 -2.51
N THR A 22 34.95 -15.16 -1.61
CA THR A 22 34.69 -14.93 -0.18
C THR A 22 34.01 -13.58 0.05
N GLU A 23 34.53 -12.51 -0.56
CA GLU A 23 33.95 -11.16 -0.48
C GLU A 23 32.55 -11.09 -1.10
N ARG A 24 32.35 -11.74 -2.26
CA ARG A 24 31.02 -11.83 -2.90
C ARG A 24 30.02 -12.55 -2.02
N ARG A 25 30.41 -13.64 -1.36
CA ARG A 25 29.56 -14.38 -0.43
C ARG A 25 29.19 -13.54 0.78
N ILE A 26 30.16 -12.86 1.39
CA ILE A 26 29.92 -11.98 2.56
C ILE A 26 28.99 -10.82 2.17
N SER A 27 29.22 -10.21 1.01
CA SER A 27 28.37 -9.13 0.47
C SER A 27 26.94 -9.61 0.20
N ALA A 28 26.77 -10.80 -0.40
CA ALA A 28 25.44 -11.37 -0.66
C ALA A 28 24.69 -11.69 0.64
N GLU A 29 25.38 -12.17 1.68
CA GLU A 29 24.79 -12.47 2.98
C GLU A 29 24.38 -11.19 3.74
N LEU A 30 25.20 -10.13 3.65
CA LEU A 30 24.87 -8.81 4.19
C LEU A 30 23.71 -8.15 3.44
N ILE A 31 23.69 -8.22 2.11
CA ILE A 31 22.59 -7.73 1.27
C ILE A 31 21.30 -8.51 1.58
N GLY A 32 21.39 -9.83 1.77
CA GLY A 32 20.26 -10.67 2.17
C GLY A 32 19.66 -10.26 3.50
N LYS A 33 20.50 -10.10 4.54
CA LYS A 33 20.05 -9.64 5.87
C LYS A 33 19.47 -8.23 5.82
N LEU A 34 20.18 -7.28 5.20
CA LEU A 34 19.66 -5.92 4.95
C LEU A 34 18.31 -5.94 4.24
N SER A 35 18.08 -6.87 3.30
CA SER A 35 16.79 -6.98 2.62
C SER A 35 15.68 -7.48 3.54
N ASP A 36 15.96 -8.41 4.47
CA ASP A 36 14.97 -8.94 5.41
C ASP A 36 14.65 -7.94 6.51
N GLU A 37 15.67 -7.30 7.12
CA GLU A 37 15.47 -6.24 8.11
C GLU A 37 14.80 -5.00 7.49
N ALA A 38 15.19 -4.60 6.27
CA ALA A 38 14.51 -3.51 5.57
C ALA A 38 13.07 -3.88 5.21
N ALA A 39 12.81 -5.11 4.73
CA ALA A 39 11.46 -5.56 4.44
C ALA A 39 10.58 -5.58 5.71
N LYS A 40 11.14 -5.98 6.86
CA LYS A 40 10.46 -5.93 8.15
C LYS A 40 10.11 -4.49 8.53
N LEU A 41 11.06 -3.57 8.42
CA LEU A 41 10.84 -2.15 8.71
C LEU A 41 9.78 -1.54 7.78
N ILE A 42 9.85 -1.84 6.47
CA ILE A 42 8.85 -1.38 5.49
C ILE A 42 7.45 -1.86 5.86
N ARG A 43 7.30 -3.14 6.25
CA ARG A 43 6.00 -3.68 6.70
C ARG A 43 5.50 -2.96 7.96
N GLN A 44 6.37 -2.73 8.95
CA GLN A 44 6.01 -2.01 10.16
C GLN A 44 5.54 -0.58 9.86
N LEU A 45 6.26 0.15 9.00
CA LEU A 45 5.88 1.50 8.58
C LEU A 45 4.57 1.50 7.79
N PHE A 46 4.34 0.48 6.97
CA PHE A 46 3.09 0.32 6.23
C PHE A 46 1.90 0.09 7.16
N ASP A 47 2.05 -0.81 8.15
CA ASP A 47 1.03 -1.11 9.15
C ASP A 47 0.70 0.12 10.01
N GLU A 48 1.72 0.86 10.46
CA GLU A 48 1.54 2.12 11.18
C GLU A 48 0.86 3.18 10.30
N GLY A 49 1.22 3.26 9.02
CA GLY A 49 0.60 4.14 8.05
C GLY A 49 -0.90 3.88 7.91
N ILE A 50 -1.31 2.61 7.77
CA ILE A 50 -2.72 2.22 7.72
C ILE A 50 -3.44 2.60 9.02
N LYS A 51 -2.84 2.29 10.16
CA LYS A 51 -3.40 2.59 11.49
C LYS A 51 -3.68 4.09 11.65
N TRP A 52 -2.70 4.94 11.35
CA TRP A 52 -2.88 6.39 11.47
C TRP A 52 -3.88 6.95 10.46
N ARG A 53 -3.90 6.40 9.25
CA ARG A 53 -4.91 6.76 8.24
C ARG A 53 -6.33 6.44 8.71
N PHE A 54 -6.55 5.31 9.37
CA PHE A 54 -7.85 4.94 9.91
C PHE A 54 -8.27 5.85 11.07
N PHE A 55 -7.36 6.17 11.99
CA PHE A 55 -7.67 7.12 13.06
C PHE A 55 -7.95 8.53 12.54
N PHE A 56 -7.20 8.98 11.54
CA PHE A 56 -7.46 10.26 10.87
C PHE A 56 -8.85 10.25 10.20
N ALA A 57 -9.16 9.21 9.43
CA ALA A 57 -10.46 9.06 8.79
C ALA A 57 -11.60 9.06 9.81
N GLU A 58 -11.46 8.32 10.91
CA GLU A 58 -12.50 8.23 11.93
C GLU A 58 -12.75 9.59 12.62
N ARG A 59 -11.67 10.34 12.87
CA ARG A 59 -11.72 11.63 13.54
C ARG A 59 -12.26 12.75 12.65
N TYR A 60 -11.92 12.74 11.35
CA TYR A 60 -12.09 13.91 10.47
C TYR A 60 -13.02 13.69 9.27
N LEU A 61 -13.34 12.44 8.87
CA LEU A 61 -14.37 12.24 7.86
C LEU A 61 -15.73 12.61 8.44
N VAL A 62 -16.45 13.46 7.70
CA VAL A 62 -17.82 13.83 8.05
C VAL A 62 -18.75 12.61 7.95
N PRO A 63 -19.85 12.57 8.73
CA PRO A 63 -20.77 11.43 8.77
C PRO A 63 -21.27 11.00 7.39
N ASN A 64 -21.59 11.96 6.52
CA ASN A 64 -22.04 11.69 5.15
C ASN A 64 -20.98 10.95 4.32
N SER A 65 -19.69 11.24 4.49
CA SER A 65 -18.63 10.49 3.80
C SER A 65 -18.57 9.03 4.23
N LYS A 66 -18.72 8.76 5.53
CA LYS A 66 -18.77 7.38 6.04
C LYS A 66 -20.00 6.64 5.51
N ALA A 67 -21.15 7.31 5.46
CA ALA A 67 -22.39 6.75 4.93
C ALA A 67 -22.32 6.48 3.42
N VAL A 68 -21.72 7.39 2.63
CA VAL A 68 -21.43 7.17 1.20
C VAL A 68 -20.52 5.97 0.99
N LEU A 69 -19.48 5.83 1.80
CA LEU A 69 -18.57 4.69 1.70
C LEU A 69 -19.29 3.36 2.00
N LEU A 70 -20.14 3.32 3.03
CA LEU A 70 -20.97 2.15 3.33
C LEU A 70 -21.96 1.83 2.20
N TRP A 71 -22.60 2.86 1.64
CA TRP A 71 -23.49 2.70 0.49
C TRP A 71 -22.74 2.15 -0.74
N LEU A 72 -21.56 2.66 -1.05
CA LEU A 72 -20.71 2.11 -2.13
C LEU A 72 -20.31 0.65 -1.86
N LYS A 73 -20.11 0.26 -0.60
CA LYS A 73 -19.84 -1.14 -0.25
C LYS A 73 -21.01 -2.07 -0.55
N GLN A 74 -22.25 -1.59 -0.41
CA GLN A 74 -23.48 -2.36 -0.58
C GLN A 74 -24.00 -2.37 -2.02
N TYR A 75 -23.89 -1.25 -2.72
CA TYR A 75 -24.53 -1.03 -4.02
C TYR A 75 -23.55 -0.70 -5.16
N GLY A 76 -22.26 -0.61 -4.86
CA GLY A 76 -21.21 -0.41 -5.86
C GLY A 76 -20.96 -1.65 -6.72
N PRO A 77 -20.29 -1.49 -7.87
CA PRO A 77 -19.79 -0.23 -8.43
C PRO A 77 -20.90 0.64 -9.05
N VAL A 78 -20.74 1.96 -9.03
CA VAL A 78 -21.74 2.93 -9.53
C VAL A 78 -21.10 4.05 -10.33
N VAL A 79 -21.77 4.56 -11.37
CA VAL A 79 -21.28 5.75 -12.10
C VAL A 79 -21.49 7.04 -11.28
N PRO A 80 -20.63 8.05 -11.41
CA PRO A 80 -20.73 9.32 -10.66
C PRO A 80 -22.09 10.02 -10.79
N GLU A 81 -22.74 9.91 -11.94
CA GLU A 81 -24.07 10.48 -12.20
C GLU A 81 -25.12 9.84 -11.29
N SER A 82 -25.10 8.51 -11.17
CA SER A 82 -26.01 7.78 -10.27
C SER A 82 -25.78 8.14 -8.81
N PHE A 83 -24.51 8.31 -8.40
CA PHE A 83 -24.19 8.82 -7.07
C PHE A 83 -24.83 10.20 -6.84
N ASN A 84 -24.65 11.14 -7.78
CA ASN A 84 -25.21 12.48 -7.67
C ASN A 84 -26.74 12.46 -7.56
N THR A 85 -27.43 11.65 -8.36
CA THR A 85 -28.89 11.53 -8.30
C THR A 85 -29.36 10.93 -6.97
N ILE A 86 -28.71 9.86 -6.50
CA ILE A 86 -29.12 9.14 -5.28
C ILE A 86 -28.85 9.97 -4.02
N TRP A 87 -27.74 10.69 -3.98
CA TRP A 87 -27.34 11.45 -2.80
C TRP A 87 -27.82 12.90 -2.78
N ALA A 88 -28.36 13.44 -3.89
CA ALA A 88 -28.90 14.80 -3.92
C ALA A 88 -29.96 15.11 -2.85
N PRO A 89 -30.89 14.20 -2.49
CA PRO A 89 -31.86 14.47 -1.43
C PRO A 89 -31.22 14.62 -0.03
N THR A 90 -30.16 13.87 0.24
CA THR A 90 -29.48 13.85 1.55
C THR A 90 -28.36 14.89 1.65
N VAL A 91 -27.67 15.12 0.54
CA VAL A 91 -26.56 16.07 0.39
C VAL A 91 -26.89 16.96 -0.81
N PRO A 92 -27.67 18.05 -0.64
CA PRO A 92 -28.18 18.84 -1.77
C PRO A 92 -27.10 19.60 -2.55
N SER A 93 -26.03 20.05 -1.89
CA SER A 93 -24.91 20.74 -2.56
C SER A 93 -24.13 19.77 -3.45
N SER A 94 -23.97 20.14 -4.72
CA SER A 94 -23.07 19.45 -5.66
C SER A 94 -21.63 19.50 -5.23
N GLU A 95 -21.22 20.62 -4.64
CA GLU A 95 -19.86 20.86 -4.16
C GLU A 95 -19.57 19.95 -2.96
N GLU A 96 -20.53 19.80 -2.04
CA GLU A 96 -20.40 18.87 -0.91
C GLU A 96 -20.35 17.42 -1.38
N ARG A 97 -21.22 17.00 -2.31
CA ARG A 97 -21.17 15.65 -2.90
C ARG A 97 -19.81 15.37 -3.57
N LYS A 98 -19.28 16.34 -4.31
CA LYS A 98 -17.94 16.26 -4.90
C LYS A 98 -16.85 16.18 -3.82
N ALA A 99 -16.92 17.03 -2.80
CA ALA A 99 -15.96 17.02 -1.70
C ALA A 99 -15.95 15.69 -0.93
N ILE A 100 -17.11 15.03 -0.79
CA ILE A 100 -17.19 13.69 -0.21
C ILE A 100 -16.42 12.68 -1.09
N LEU A 101 -16.66 12.65 -2.40
CA LEU A 101 -15.93 11.74 -3.30
C LEU A 101 -14.43 12.04 -3.33
N ASP A 102 -14.06 13.30 -3.37
CA ASP A 102 -12.66 13.75 -3.36
C ASP A 102 -11.97 13.30 -2.06
N ALA A 103 -12.63 13.47 -0.90
CA ALA A 103 -12.09 13.03 0.39
C ALA A 103 -11.95 11.50 0.47
N LEU A 104 -12.94 10.74 0.02
CA LEU A 104 -12.88 9.27 0.01
C LEU A 104 -11.81 8.75 -0.97
N SER A 105 -11.61 9.44 -2.09
CA SER A 105 -10.57 9.10 -3.07
C SER A 105 -9.19 9.45 -2.54
N PHE A 106 -9.02 10.61 -1.90
CA PHE A 106 -7.77 11.02 -1.25
C PHE A 106 -7.32 10.02 -0.17
N MET A 107 -8.26 9.46 0.57
CA MET A 107 -7.98 8.42 1.57
C MET A 107 -7.76 7.02 0.95
N GLU A 108 -7.83 6.89 -0.38
CA GLU A 108 -7.72 5.65 -1.14
C GLU A 108 -8.81 4.63 -0.76
N PHE A 109 -9.94 5.07 -0.21
CA PHE A 109 -11.06 4.21 0.17
C PHE A 109 -11.96 3.86 -1.01
N ILE A 110 -11.96 4.71 -2.03
CA ILE A 110 -12.65 4.49 -3.31
C ILE A 110 -11.69 4.76 -4.46
N ARG A 111 -12.05 4.26 -5.65
CA ARG A 111 -11.40 4.59 -6.91
C ARG A 111 -12.41 4.67 -8.04
N LEU A 112 -12.09 5.40 -9.10
CA LEU A 112 -12.83 5.36 -10.35
C LEU A 112 -12.18 4.32 -11.27
N ASP A 113 -12.91 3.24 -11.56
CA ASP A 113 -12.46 2.13 -12.38
C ASP A 113 -13.45 1.94 -13.54
N ASN A 114 -12.98 2.03 -14.79
CA ASN A 114 -13.83 1.98 -15.99
C ASN A 114 -15.08 2.89 -15.93
N GLY A 115 -14.92 4.10 -15.37
CA GLY A 115 -16.01 5.08 -15.23
C GLY A 115 -16.95 4.82 -14.05
N ALA A 116 -16.69 3.81 -13.21
CA ALA A 116 -17.50 3.50 -12.03
C ALA A 116 -16.72 3.65 -10.72
N LEU A 117 -17.34 4.33 -9.76
CA LEU A 117 -16.88 4.44 -8.38
C LEU A 117 -16.97 3.07 -7.72
N THR A 118 -15.82 2.58 -7.26
CA THR A 118 -15.66 1.27 -6.63
C THR A 118 -14.96 1.42 -5.30
N ILE A 119 -15.44 0.72 -4.28
CA ILE A 119 -14.75 0.67 -2.98
C ILE A 119 -13.46 -0.16 -3.09
N THR A 120 -12.38 0.31 -2.46
CA THR A 120 -11.12 -0.44 -2.40
C THR A 120 -11.13 -1.46 -1.26
N THR A 121 -10.12 -2.33 -1.24
CA THR A 121 -9.86 -3.20 -0.07
C THR A 121 -9.68 -2.37 1.19
N LEU A 122 -8.96 -1.25 1.11
CA LEU A 122 -8.69 -0.38 2.24
C LEU A 122 -9.96 0.29 2.78
N GLY A 123 -10.82 0.79 1.89
CA GLY A 123 -12.13 1.34 2.28
C GLY A 123 -13.02 0.30 2.95
N SER A 124 -12.98 -0.95 2.47
CA SER A 124 -13.72 -2.06 3.10
C SER A 124 -13.17 -2.39 4.49
N LEU A 125 -11.84 -2.40 4.68
CA LEU A 125 -11.21 -2.61 5.98
C LEU A 125 -11.52 -1.47 6.96
N TYR A 126 -11.60 -0.23 6.49
CA TYR A 126 -12.00 0.90 7.33
C TYR A 126 -13.44 0.75 7.85
N LEU A 127 -14.39 0.32 7.00
CA LEU A 127 -15.76 0.05 7.45
C LEU A 127 -15.84 -1.06 8.52
N LYS A 128 -14.94 -2.04 8.47
CA LYS A 128 -14.80 -3.04 9.55
C LYS A 128 -14.23 -2.42 10.82
N PHE A 129 -13.19 -1.60 10.71
CA PHE A 129 -12.56 -0.92 11.84
C PHE A 129 -13.55 -0.07 12.65
N ILE A 130 -14.46 0.64 11.98
CA ILE A 130 -15.50 1.45 12.66
C ILE A 130 -16.73 0.63 13.11
N GLY A 131 -16.72 -0.70 12.90
CA GLY A 131 -17.77 -1.62 13.32
C GLY A 131 -19.04 -1.60 12.47
N TRP A 132 -19.01 -1.03 11.27
CA TRP A 132 -20.20 -0.89 10.40
C TRP A 132 -20.44 -2.10 9.49
N VAL A 133 -19.45 -2.98 9.35
CA VAL A 133 -19.57 -4.26 8.64
C VAL A 133 -19.02 -5.36 9.54
N LYS A 134 -19.80 -6.44 9.73
CA LYS A 134 -19.38 -7.64 10.46
C LYS A 134 -18.76 -8.67 9.50
N GLU A 135 -17.93 -9.57 10.03
CA GLU A 135 -17.54 -10.77 9.29
C GLU A 135 -18.76 -11.67 9.09
N ALA A 136 -18.88 -12.27 7.91
CA ALA A 136 -19.78 -13.41 7.73
C ALA A 136 -19.16 -14.58 8.50
N VAL A 137 -19.87 -15.05 9.52
CA VAL A 137 -19.55 -16.30 10.23
C VAL A 137 -19.93 -17.48 9.35
#